data_AF-A0A2D4P0R0-F1
#
_entry.id   AF-A0A2D4P0R0-F1
#
_cell.length_a   1.000
_cell.length_b   1.000
_cell.length_c   1.000
_cell.angle_alpha   90.00
_cell.angle_beta   90.00
_cell.angle_gamma   90.00
#
_symmetry.space_group_name_H-M   'P 1'
#
loop_
_entity.id
_entity.type
_entity.pdbx_description
1 polymer ?
#
loop_
_entity_poly.entity_id
_entity_poly.type
_entity_poly.pdbx_seq_one_letter_code
_entity_poly.pdbx_strand_id
1 'polypeptide(L)'
;VYDSIKNCSPNMKVYLKEEIPERYHYHHNKRIQPIILVADEGWTIVQNGSLPRLGDHGYDDTLPSMQPFLAAHGPAFRKNYRLNSIRTIDIYPMMCHILGLKSQPNNGTLSNSKCLLVDQWCINVPEAIGIVIGVFMILTTLMCLIIITKNRTPPL
;
A
#
# COMPACT_ATOMS: atom_id res chain seq x y z
N VAL A 1 -13.71 18.83 -28.58
CA VAL A 1 -13.01 17.52 -28.52
C VAL A 1 -13.47 16.71 -27.32
N TYR A 2 -13.26 17.17 -26.08
CA TYR A 2 -13.69 16.45 -24.86
C TYR A 2 -15.15 15.97 -24.91
N ASP A 3 -16.11 16.86 -25.21
CA ASP A 3 -17.53 16.48 -25.26
C ASP A 3 -17.83 15.40 -26.31
N SER A 4 -17.08 15.40 -27.42
CA SER A 4 -17.22 14.41 -28.49
C SER A 4 -16.73 13.03 -28.09
N ILE A 5 -15.70 12.94 -27.23
CA ILE A 5 -15.08 11.67 -26.82
C ILE A 5 -15.61 11.15 -25.47
N LYS A 6 -16.11 12.02 -24.59
CA LYS A 6 -16.63 11.65 -23.26
C LYS A 6 -17.73 10.58 -23.32
N ASN A 7 -18.58 10.65 -24.34
CA ASN A 7 -19.68 9.72 -24.55
C ASN A 7 -19.40 8.72 -25.69
N CYS A 8 -18.15 8.56 -26.11
CA CYS A 8 -17.79 7.69 -27.24
C CYS A 8 -17.97 6.20 -26.92
N SER A 9 -17.74 5.79 -25.66
CA SER A 9 -17.91 4.40 -25.22
C SER A 9 -18.19 4.36 -23.72
N PRO A 10 -19.07 3.45 -23.24
CA PRO A 10 -19.28 3.24 -21.81
C PRO A 10 -18.10 2.54 -21.12
N ASN A 11 -17.24 1.84 -21.88
CA ASN A 11 -16.13 1.02 -21.37
C ASN A 11 -14.80 1.76 -21.31
N MET A 12 -14.86 3.07 -21.11
CA MET A 12 -13.71 3.95 -21.03
C MET A 12 -14.07 5.18 -20.21
N LYS A 13 -13.11 5.68 -19.43
CA LYS A 13 -13.19 6.97 -18.77
C LYS A 13 -12.36 7.98 -19.53
N VAL A 14 -12.94 9.15 -19.74
CA VAL A 14 -12.25 10.31 -20.30
C VAL A 14 -12.03 11.29 -19.17
N TYR A 15 -10.78 11.69 -18.96
CA TYR A 15 -10.41 12.68 -17.96
C TYR A 15 -9.81 13.89 -18.66
N LEU A 16 -10.30 15.09 -18.33
CA LEU A 16 -9.45 16.27 -18.41
C LEU A 16 -8.29 16.06 -17.45
N LYS A 17 -7.14 16.67 -17.73
CA LYS A 17 -5.95 16.53 -16.90
C LYS A 17 -6.27 16.79 -15.43
N GLU A 18 -6.97 17.88 -15.13
CA GLU A 18 -7.44 18.31 -13.81
C GLU A 18 -8.44 17.37 -13.13
N GLU A 19 -9.06 16.46 -13.88
CA GLU A 19 -10.04 15.49 -13.39
C GLU A 19 -9.44 14.09 -13.16
N ILE A 20 -8.16 13.88 -13.48
CA ILE A 20 -7.50 12.58 -13.28
C ILE A 20 -7.53 12.24 -11.78
N PRO A 21 -8.04 11.06 -11.38
CA PRO A 21 -8.13 10.67 -9.98
C PRO A 21 -6.79 10.74 -9.26
N GLU A 22 -6.73 11.44 -8.12
CA GLU A 22 -5.50 11.61 -7.34
C GLU A 22 -4.86 10.28 -6.92
N ARG A 23 -5.66 9.22 -6.73
CA ARG A 23 -5.18 7.86 -6.42
C ARG A 23 -4.19 7.30 -7.44
N TYR A 24 -4.26 7.74 -8.70
CA TYR A 24 -3.31 7.32 -9.74
C TYR A 24 -1.94 7.97 -9.58
N HIS A 25 -1.83 9.05 -8.81
CA HIS A 25 -0.63 9.89 -8.75
C HIS A 25 -0.13 10.32 -10.14
N TYR A 26 -1.04 10.48 -11.10
CA TYR A 26 -0.77 10.73 -12.51
C TYR A 26 -1.37 12.06 -12.98
N HIS A 27 -1.15 13.13 -12.22
CA HIS A 27 -1.74 14.45 -12.47
C HIS A 27 -0.68 15.56 -12.62
N HIS A 28 0.25 15.63 -11.67
CA HIS A 28 1.19 16.74 -11.49
C HIS A 28 2.47 16.62 -12.32
N ASN A 29 2.35 16.45 -13.64
CA ASN A 29 3.50 16.44 -14.56
C ASN A 29 3.18 17.17 -15.88
N LYS A 30 4.09 18.03 -16.35
CA LYS A 30 3.89 18.80 -17.59
C LYS A 30 3.79 17.94 -18.86
N ARG A 31 4.25 16.69 -18.81
CA ARG A 31 4.20 15.75 -19.95
C ARG A 31 2.85 15.06 -20.10
N ILE A 32 2.02 15.07 -19.06
CA ILE A 32 0.64 14.57 -19.12
C ILE A 32 -0.17 15.50 -20.02
N GLN A 33 -0.80 14.90 -21.03
CA GLN A 33 -1.59 15.59 -22.03
C GLN A 33 -2.86 16.21 -21.41
N PRO A 34 -3.47 17.21 -22.06
CA PRO A 34 -4.69 17.86 -21.55
C PRO A 34 -5.89 16.91 -21.37
N ILE A 35 -5.91 15.80 -22.11
CA ILE A 35 -6.93 14.75 -22.03
C ILE A 35 -6.24 13.40 -22.02
N ILE A 36 -6.67 12.49 -21.15
CA ILE A 36 -6.33 11.07 -21.20
C ILE A 36 -7.58 10.21 -21.30
N LEU A 37 -7.39 9.02 -21.84
CA LEU A 37 -8.42 8.00 -22.02
C LEU A 37 -7.95 6.76 -21.25
N VAL A 38 -8.79 6.26 -20.35
CA VAL A 38 -8.51 5.05 -19.56
C VAL A 38 -9.57 4.03 -19.92
N ALA A 39 -9.19 2.99 -20.67
CA ALA A 39 -10.07 1.88 -20.99
C ALA A 39 -10.38 1.06 -19.72
N ASP A 40 -11.59 0.52 -19.64
CA ASP A 40 -11.92 -0.48 -18.63
C ASP A 40 -11.13 -1.78 -18.92
N GLU A 41 -10.92 -2.62 -17.89
CA GLU A 41 -10.14 -3.85 -18.00
C GLU A 41 -10.61 -4.74 -19.18
N GLY A 42 -9.66 -5.22 -19.99
CA GLY A 42 -9.93 -6.07 -21.15
C GLY A 42 -10.37 -5.34 -22.41
N TRP A 43 -10.57 -4.02 -22.36
CA TRP A 43 -10.85 -3.20 -23.54
C TRP A 43 -9.56 -2.62 -24.14
N THR A 44 -9.58 -2.34 -25.44
CA THR A 44 -8.47 -1.70 -26.16
C THR A 44 -8.99 -0.52 -26.94
N ILE A 45 -8.37 0.65 -26.77
CA ILE A 45 -8.63 1.83 -27.59
C ILE A 45 -7.88 1.65 -28.91
N VAL A 46 -8.63 1.56 -30.00
CA VAL A 46 -8.09 1.36 -31.35
C VAL A 46 -8.40 2.57 -32.23
N GLN A 47 -7.57 2.78 -33.25
CA GLN A 47 -7.92 3.65 -34.37
C GLN A 47 -8.63 2.81 -35.45
N ASN A 48 -8.40 3.10 -36.74
CA ASN A 48 -8.96 2.30 -37.83
C ASN A 48 -8.34 0.89 -37.84
N GLY A 49 -9.19 -0.14 -37.76
CA GLY A 49 -8.80 -1.55 -37.81
C GLY A 49 -8.83 -2.25 -36.45
N SER A 50 -8.43 -3.53 -36.42
CA SER A 50 -8.25 -4.31 -35.20
C SER A 50 -6.76 -4.49 -34.90
N LEU A 51 -6.41 -4.42 -33.62
CA LEU A 51 -5.10 -4.86 -33.14
C LEU A 51 -5.23 -6.34 -32.74
N PRO A 52 -4.48 -7.27 -33.37
CA PRO A 52 -4.49 -8.68 -32.97
C PRO A 52 -3.65 -8.88 -31.69
N ARG A 53 -3.98 -8.14 -30.64
CA ARG A 53 -3.34 -8.24 -29.32
C ARG A 53 -4.34 -8.90 -28.37
N LEU A 54 -4.03 -10.12 -27.95
CA LEU A 54 -4.89 -10.93 -27.09
C LEU A 54 -4.69 -10.67 -25.59
N GLY A 55 -3.60 -10.00 -25.22
CA GLY A 55 -3.34 -9.57 -23.85
C GLY A 55 -2.64 -8.22 -23.85
N ASP A 56 -3.07 -7.34 -22.95
CA ASP A 56 -2.52 -6.00 -22.80
C ASP A 56 -2.46 -5.61 -21.32
N HIS A 57 -1.77 -4.51 -21.02
CA HIS A 57 -1.66 -3.97 -19.67
C HIS A 57 -1.62 -2.43 -19.70
N GLY A 58 -1.61 -1.80 -18.53
CA GLY A 58 -1.67 -0.34 -18.40
C GLY A 58 -3.04 0.20 -18.01
N TYR A 59 -3.94 -0.70 -17.60
CA TYR A 59 -5.21 -0.39 -16.96
C TYR A 59 -5.00 0.18 -15.55
N ASP A 60 -6.10 0.35 -14.82
CA ASP A 60 -6.12 0.74 -13.41
C ASP A 60 -5.21 -0.16 -12.55
N ASP A 61 -4.32 0.46 -11.78
CA ASP A 61 -3.31 -0.23 -10.97
C ASP A 61 -3.92 -0.99 -9.76
N THR A 62 -5.17 -0.70 -9.43
CA THR A 62 -5.92 -1.43 -8.38
C THR A 62 -6.41 -2.79 -8.84
N LEU A 63 -6.41 -3.07 -10.15
CA LEU A 63 -6.85 -4.36 -10.71
C LEU A 63 -5.85 -5.48 -10.37
N PRO A 64 -6.31 -6.62 -9.83
CA PRO A 64 -5.43 -7.76 -9.54
C PRO A 64 -4.63 -8.27 -10.74
N SER A 65 -5.16 -8.16 -11.96
CA SER A 65 -4.46 -8.55 -13.20
C SER A 65 -3.22 -7.68 -13.49
N MET A 66 -3.17 -6.46 -12.97
CA MET A 66 -2.08 -5.50 -13.15
C MET A 66 -1.03 -5.57 -12.03
N GLN A 67 -1.27 -6.39 -11.01
CA GLN A 67 -0.39 -6.47 -9.83
C GLN A 67 0.73 -7.51 -10.06
N PRO A 68 2.01 -7.10 -10.04
CA PRO A 68 3.12 -8.05 -10.08
C PRO A 68 3.33 -8.71 -8.72
N PHE A 69 4.21 -9.71 -8.67
CA PHE A 69 4.70 -10.28 -7.41
C PHE A 69 6.17 -9.88 -7.17
N LEU A 70 6.60 -9.93 -5.91
CA LEU A 70 7.99 -9.78 -5.51
C LEU A 70 8.43 -11.02 -4.71
N ALA A 71 9.56 -11.60 -5.11
CA ALA A 71 10.24 -12.66 -4.37
C ALA A 71 11.70 -12.24 -4.14
N ALA A 72 12.21 -12.51 -2.95
CA ALA A 72 13.56 -12.14 -2.58
C ALA A 72 14.21 -13.24 -1.73
N HIS A 73 15.51 -13.45 -1.93
CA HIS A 73 16.32 -14.39 -1.18
C HIS A 73 17.69 -13.78 -0.92
N GLY A 74 18.20 -13.94 0.30
CA GLY A 74 19.52 -13.46 0.70
C GLY A 74 19.62 -13.25 2.21
N PRO A 75 20.80 -12.88 2.72
CA PRO A 75 21.04 -12.72 4.16
C PRO A 75 20.22 -11.58 4.78
N ALA A 76 19.80 -10.59 3.98
CA ALA A 76 18.96 -9.49 4.45
C ALA A 76 17.48 -9.88 4.62
N PHE A 77 17.03 -10.97 4.01
CA PHE A 77 15.61 -11.35 3.96
C PHE A 77 15.28 -12.50 4.90
N ARG A 78 14.08 -12.45 5.50
CA ARG A 78 13.57 -13.55 6.33
C ARG A 78 13.32 -14.80 5.48
N LYS A 79 13.63 -15.96 6.06
CA LYS A 79 13.35 -17.25 5.41
C LYS A 79 11.89 -17.62 5.58
N ASN A 80 11.29 -18.19 4.53
CA ASN A 80 9.91 -18.71 4.53
C ASN A 80 8.85 -17.71 5.02
N TYR A 81 9.08 -16.41 4.80
CA TYR A 81 8.13 -15.36 5.15
C TYR A 81 7.33 -14.93 3.92
N ARG A 82 6.00 -14.82 4.05
CA ARG A 82 5.11 -14.33 3.00
C ARG A 82 4.39 -13.08 3.47
N LEU A 83 4.57 -11.99 2.74
CA LEU A 83 3.83 -10.76 2.94
C LEU A 83 2.63 -10.73 1.98
N ASN A 84 1.49 -10.22 2.44
CA ASN A 84 0.28 -10.18 1.62
C ASN A 84 0.43 -9.24 0.42
N SER A 85 0.88 -8.01 0.66
CA SER A 85 1.12 -7.02 -0.40
C SER A 85 2.11 -5.95 0.07
N ILE A 86 2.78 -5.33 -0.90
CA ILE A 86 3.55 -4.09 -0.77
C ILE A 86 3.32 -3.25 -2.01
N ARG A 87 3.58 -1.95 -1.94
CA ARG A 87 3.57 -1.11 -3.15
C ARG A 87 4.94 -1.17 -3.81
N THR A 88 4.97 -1.13 -5.14
CA THR A 88 6.24 -1.12 -5.92
C THR A 88 7.17 0.02 -5.51
N ILE A 89 6.60 1.18 -5.13
CA ILE A 89 7.39 2.34 -4.66
C ILE A 89 8.11 2.10 -3.33
N ASP A 90 7.67 1.12 -2.52
CA ASP A 90 8.30 0.76 -1.25
C ASP A 90 9.59 -0.07 -1.45
N ILE A 91 9.85 -0.56 -2.68
CA ILE A 91 11.06 -1.32 -3.02
C ILE A 91 12.30 -0.43 -2.98
N TYR A 92 12.21 0.83 -3.43
CA TYR A 92 13.35 1.77 -3.42
C TYR A 92 13.94 1.98 -2.01
N PRO A 93 13.17 2.43 -0.99
CA PRO A 93 13.73 2.61 0.34
C PRO A 93 14.21 1.29 0.97
N MET A 94 13.59 0.14 0.64
CA MET A 94 14.06 -1.18 1.05
C MET A 94 15.45 -1.50 0.49
N MET A 95 15.67 -1.27 -0.81
CA MET A 95 16.99 -1.49 -1.43
C MET A 95 18.04 -0.54 -0.87
N CYS A 96 17.71 0.74 -0.66
CA CYS A 96 18.61 1.69 -0.01
C CYS A 96 19.03 1.20 1.38
N HIS A 97 18.07 0.72 2.19
CA HIS A 97 18.33 0.15 3.50
C HIS A 97 19.30 -1.03 3.45
N ILE A 98 19.05 -2.02 2.58
CA ILE A 98 19.89 -3.21 2.42
C ILE A 98 21.33 -2.83 2.03
N LEU A 99 21.49 -1.82 1.17
CA LEU A 99 22.79 -1.37 0.67
C LEU A 99 23.49 -0.35 1.58
N GLY A 100 22.88 0.03 2.72
CA GLY A 100 23.42 1.08 3.59
C GLY A 100 23.47 2.47 2.94
N LEU A 101 22.59 2.74 1.97
CA LEU A 101 22.50 4.00 1.25
C LEU A 101 21.50 4.95 1.90
N LYS A 102 21.83 6.23 1.92
CA LYS A 102 20.85 7.28 2.26
C LYS A 102 19.83 7.41 1.12
N SER A 103 18.56 7.09 1.41
CA SER A 103 17.47 7.28 0.46
C SER A 103 17.28 8.76 0.12
N GLN A 104 17.10 9.07 -1.17
CA GLN A 104 16.63 10.37 -1.60
C GLN A 104 15.13 10.53 -1.30
N PRO A 105 14.59 11.77 -1.29
CA PRO A 105 13.15 11.98 -1.19
C PRO A 105 12.39 11.13 -2.22
N ASN A 106 11.44 10.32 -1.75
CA ASN A 106 10.66 9.40 -2.55
C ASN A 106 9.29 9.17 -1.89
N ASN A 107 8.36 8.55 -2.61
CA ASN A 107 6.99 8.32 -2.13
C ASN A 107 6.81 6.94 -1.44
N GLY A 108 7.87 6.13 -1.39
CA GLY A 108 7.88 4.83 -0.74
C GLY A 108 7.94 4.94 0.78
N THR A 109 7.54 3.86 1.46
CA THR A 109 7.48 3.78 2.91
C THR A 109 8.16 2.50 3.39
N LEU A 110 9.36 2.64 3.97
CA LEU A 110 10.18 1.50 4.43
C LEU A 110 9.44 0.59 5.44
N SER A 111 8.57 1.15 6.28
CA SER A 111 7.83 0.34 7.27
C SER A 111 6.97 -0.75 6.64
N ASN A 112 6.52 -0.57 5.40
CA ASN A 112 5.70 -1.55 4.69
C ASN A 112 6.50 -2.80 4.30
N SER A 113 7.83 -2.69 4.18
CA SER A 113 8.72 -3.80 3.83
C SER A 113 9.54 -4.33 5.01
N LYS A 114 9.44 -3.73 6.21
CA LYS A 114 10.23 -4.15 7.39
C LYS A 114 10.08 -5.63 7.72
N CYS A 115 8.87 -6.16 7.61
CA CYS A 115 8.62 -7.57 7.89
C CYS A 115 9.31 -8.53 6.90
N LEU A 116 9.79 -8.06 5.75
CA LEU A 116 10.62 -8.86 4.84
C LEU A 116 12.06 -9.00 5.32
N LEU A 117 12.54 -8.08 6.16
CA LEU A 117 13.95 -7.93 6.51
C LEU A 117 14.27 -8.55 7.88
N VAL A 118 15.44 -9.15 8.02
CA VAL A 118 15.87 -9.85 9.25
C VAL A 118 16.29 -8.90 10.37
N ASP A 119 16.82 -7.72 10.01
CA ASP A 119 17.35 -6.72 10.93
C ASP A 119 16.29 -5.70 11.39
N GLN A 120 15.04 -5.86 10.92
CA GLN A 120 13.94 -4.96 11.22
C GLN A 120 12.89 -5.63 12.12
N TRP A 121 12.30 -4.82 12.99
CA TRP A 121 11.14 -5.23 13.81
C TRP A 121 9.89 -5.37 12.94
N CYS A 122 9.23 -6.52 13.06
CA CYS A 122 7.94 -6.78 12.45
C CYS A 122 6.89 -6.82 13.56
N ILE A 123 6.06 -5.79 13.65
CA ILE A 123 4.99 -5.70 14.65
C ILE A 123 3.67 -5.97 13.95
N ASN A 124 2.93 -6.95 14.42
CA ASN A 124 1.54 -7.14 14.04
C ASN A 124 0.68 -6.21 14.91
N VAL A 125 0.12 -5.15 14.31
CA VAL A 125 -0.58 -4.09 15.06
C VAL A 125 -1.70 -4.65 15.96
N PRO A 126 -2.58 -5.56 15.49
CA PRO A 126 -3.53 -6.27 16.36
C PRO A 126 -2.91 -6.93 17.59
N GLU A 127 -1.75 -7.58 17.43
CA GLU A 127 -1.06 -8.26 18.53
C GLU A 127 -0.51 -7.25 19.54
N ALA A 128 0.11 -6.17 19.06
CA ALA A 128 0.58 -5.09 19.92
C ALA A 128 -0.57 -4.42 20.69
N ILE A 129 -1.71 -4.17 20.03
CA ILE A 129 -2.91 -3.63 20.68
C ILE A 129 -3.41 -4.61 21.76
N GLY A 130 -3.47 -5.90 21.46
CA GLY A 130 -3.87 -6.94 22.40
C GLY A 130 -2.98 -6.97 23.64
N ILE A 131 -1.66 -6.90 23.45
CA ILE A 131 -0.68 -6.85 24.55
C ILE A 131 -0.92 -5.60 25.42
N VAL A 132 -1.05 -4.42 24.80
CA VAL A 132 -1.24 -3.16 25.52
C VAL A 132 -2.53 -3.19 26.34
N ILE A 133 -3.66 -3.59 25.74
CA ILE A 133 -4.94 -3.71 26.44
C ILE A 133 -4.84 -4.72 27.59
N GLY A 134 -4.23 -5.88 27.35
CA GLY A 134 -4.03 -6.90 28.37
C GLY A 134 -3.23 -6.38 29.57
N VAL A 135 -2.14 -5.65 29.33
CA VAL A 135 -1.34 -5.02 30.39
C VAL A 135 -2.16 -4.00 31.18
N PHE A 136 -2.93 -3.14 30.51
CA PHE A 136 -3.81 -2.17 31.20
C PHE A 136 -4.89 -2.86 32.05
N MET A 137 -5.49 -3.96 31.58
CA MET A 137 -6.46 -4.73 32.37
C MET A 137 -5.83 -5.37 33.61
N ILE A 138 -4.61 -5.90 33.49
CA ILE A 138 -3.87 -6.48 34.63
C ILE A 138 -3.50 -5.39 35.64
N LEU A 139 -3.00 -4.25 35.18
CA LEU A 139 -2.61 -3.16 36.08
C LEU A 139 -3.81 -2.56 36.83
N THR A 140 -4.94 -2.39 36.16
CA THR A 140 -6.17 -1.89 36.79
C THR A 140 -6.74 -2.88 37.81
N THR A 141 -6.76 -4.19 37.50
CA THR A 141 -7.20 -5.22 38.45
C THR A 141 -6.29 -5.31 39.67
N LEU A 142 -4.97 -5.30 39.50
CA LEU A 142 -4.01 -5.26 40.61
C LEU A 142 -4.18 -4.01 41.48
N MET A 143 -4.36 -2.84 40.87
CA MET A 143 -4.59 -1.59 41.61
C MET A 143 -5.89 -1.66 42.42
N CYS A 144 -6.98 -2.18 41.83
CA CYS A 144 -8.25 -2.39 42.54
C CYS A 144 -8.09 -3.35 43.71
N LEU A 145 -7.36 -4.46 43.53
CA LEU A 145 -7.06 -5.41 44.61
C LEU A 145 -6.28 -4.75 45.75
N ILE A 146 -5.26 -3.94 45.45
CA ILE A 146 -4.48 -3.20 46.45
C ILE A 146 -5.35 -2.20 47.22
N ILE A 147 -6.24 -1.48 46.53
CA ILE A 147 -7.18 -0.54 47.16
C ILE A 147 -8.15 -1.29 48.09
N ILE A 148 -8.70 -2.42 47.65
CA ILE A 148 -9.62 -3.25 48.44
C ILE A 148 -8.93 -3.82 49.68
N THR A 149 -7.69 -4.33 49.56
CA THR A 149 -6.96 -4.90 50.70
C THR A 149 -6.58 -3.83 51.72
N LYS A 150 -6.16 -2.64 51.27
CA LYS A 150 -5.86 -1.50 52.15
C LYS A 150 -7.10 -0.99 52.91
N ASN A 151 -8.28 -1.04 52.30
CA ASN A 151 -9.54 -0.64 52.96
C ASN A 151 -10.09 -1.69 53.94
N ARG A 152 -9.56 -2.92 53.93
CA ARG A 152 -10.00 -4.02 54.82
C ARG A 152 -9.15 -4.19 56.08
N THR A 153 -8.00 -3.53 56.18
CA THR A 153 -7.21 -3.48 57.43
C THR A 153 -7.81 -2.44 58.38
N PRO A 154 -8.34 -2.82 59.56
CA PRO A 154 -8.84 -1.87 60.55
C PRO A 154 -7.68 -1.02 61.11
N PRO A 155 -7.94 0.24 61.53
CA PRO A 155 -6.92 1.04 62.20
C PRO A 155 -6.51 0.36 63.52
N LEU A 156 -5.20 0.28 63.76
CA LEU A 156 -4.59 -0.13 65.04
C LEU A 156 -4.93 0.87 66.15
#